data_AF-A0A380DSJ0-F1
#
_entry.id   AF-A0A380DSJ0-F1
#
_cell.length_a   1.000
_cell.length_b   1.000
_cell.length_c   1.000
_cell.angle_alpha   90.00
_cell.angle_beta   90.00
_cell.angle_gamma   90.00
#
_symmetry.space_group_name_H-M   'P 1'
#
loop_
_entity.id
_entity.type
_entity.pdbx_description
1 polymer ?
#
loop_
_entity_poly.entity_id
_entity_poly.type
_entity_poly.pdbx_seq_one_letter_code
_entity_poly.pdbx_strand_id
1 'polypeptide(L)'
;MTQANSNIEAANSQNDVDQAKTTGEASIDQVTPTVNKKATARNEITTILNNKLQAIQATPDATTEEKQAADAEANTENGKAIQAIAAATTNADVDEAKANAEAAINAVTPKVVKKQAAKDEIDQLQVAQTSVINNDQNATNEEKEAAIQQLATAVTDAKNNITAATDDNGVDTAKDAGKNSIQSTQPATAVKSNAKNEVDQAVTTQNQAIDNTTGATTEEKNATKDLVLKAKEKHIKIS
;
A
#
# COMPACT_ATOMS: atom_id res chain seq x y z
N MET A 1 72.27 -3.47 8.75
CA MET A 1 72.84 -4.27 7.64
C MET A 1 71.88 -5.41 7.37
N THR A 2 71.49 -5.66 6.12
CA THR A 2 70.62 -6.80 5.78
C THR A 2 71.42 -8.10 5.89
N GLN A 3 70.76 -9.24 6.10
CA GLN A 3 71.41 -10.56 6.08
C GLN A 3 72.23 -10.79 4.79
N ALA A 4 71.74 -10.27 3.66
CA ALA A 4 72.47 -10.27 2.39
C ALA A 4 73.81 -9.52 2.46
N ASN A 5 73.83 -8.31 3.05
CA ASN A 5 75.07 -7.55 3.23
C ASN A 5 76.04 -8.25 4.18
N SER A 6 75.56 -8.85 5.27
CA SER A 6 76.40 -9.62 6.18
C SER A 6 77.00 -10.87 5.54
N ASN A 7 76.26 -11.53 4.63
CA ASN A 7 76.78 -12.67 3.86
C ASN A 7 77.86 -12.25 2.84
N ILE A 8 77.74 -11.06 2.25
CA ILE A 8 78.76 -10.49 1.34
C ILE A 8 80.03 -10.11 2.12
N GLU A 9 79.89 -9.50 3.30
CA GLU A 9 81.05 -9.11 4.12
C GLU A 9 81.81 -10.31 4.71
N ALA A 10 81.11 -11.43 4.95
CA ALA A 10 81.71 -12.67 5.43
C ALA A 10 82.28 -13.58 4.31
N ALA A 11 82.07 -13.21 3.04
CA ALA A 11 82.51 -13.98 1.88
C ALA A 11 84.04 -13.96 1.75
N ASN A 12 84.67 -15.13 1.54
CA ASN A 12 86.13 -15.26 1.46
C ASN A 12 86.64 -15.46 0.02
N SER A 13 85.74 -15.47 -0.96
CA SER A 13 86.05 -15.63 -2.39
C SER A 13 85.03 -14.89 -3.27
N GLN A 14 85.40 -14.65 -4.54
CA GLN A 14 84.48 -14.05 -5.52
C GLN A 14 83.22 -14.91 -5.72
N ASN A 15 83.36 -16.24 -5.70
CA ASN A 15 82.21 -17.15 -5.81
C ASN A 15 81.25 -17.01 -4.61
N ASP A 16 81.78 -16.84 -3.39
CA ASP A 16 80.97 -16.63 -2.19
C ASP A 16 80.22 -15.30 -2.26
N VAL A 17 80.87 -14.25 -2.77
CA VAL A 17 80.24 -12.95 -3.02
C VAL A 17 79.12 -13.08 -4.05
N ASP A 18 79.36 -13.77 -5.17
CA ASP A 18 78.38 -13.96 -6.24
C ASP A 18 77.17 -14.79 -5.76
N GLN A 19 77.41 -15.82 -4.94
CA GLN A 19 76.35 -16.63 -4.33
C GLN A 19 75.54 -15.82 -3.30
N ALA A 20 76.20 -15.04 -2.44
CA ALA A 20 75.55 -14.18 -1.46
C ALA A 20 74.71 -13.09 -2.14
N LYS A 21 75.23 -12.49 -3.22
CA LYS A 21 74.51 -11.53 -4.08
C LYS A 21 73.28 -12.17 -4.70
N THR A 22 73.43 -13.30 -5.39
CA THR A 22 72.33 -14.00 -6.07
C THR A 22 71.22 -14.39 -5.06
N THR A 23 71.60 -14.88 -3.89
CA THR A 23 70.65 -15.23 -2.82
C THR A 23 69.93 -13.99 -2.26
N GLY A 24 70.66 -12.88 -2.10
CA GLY A 24 70.10 -11.61 -1.65
C GLY A 24 69.10 -11.01 -2.64
N GLU A 25 69.46 -10.98 -3.92
CA GLU A 25 68.57 -10.55 -5.02
C GLU A 25 67.30 -11.41 -5.06
N ALA A 26 67.44 -12.74 -5.03
CA ALA A 26 66.29 -13.66 -5.02
C ALA A 26 65.38 -13.47 -3.79
N SER A 27 65.94 -13.13 -2.62
CA SER A 27 65.17 -12.87 -1.40
C SER A 27 64.40 -11.54 -1.48
N ILE A 28 65.00 -10.53 -2.11
CA ILE A 28 64.36 -9.23 -2.35
C ILE A 28 63.22 -9.37 -3.37
N ASP A 29 63.43 -10.15 -4.44
CA ASP A 29 62.42 -10.39 -5.47
C ASP A 29 61.19 -11.13 -4.95
N GLN A 30 61.33 -11.89 -3.86
CA GLN A 30 60.20 -12.55 -3.18
C GLN A 30 59.36 -11.58 -2.32
N VAL A 31 59.85 -10.37 -2.03
CA VAL A 31 59.12 -9.38 -1.26
C VAL A 31 58.03 -8.78 -2.13
N THR A 32 56.78 -9.15 -1.86
CA THR A 32 55.60 -8.67 -2.57
C THR A 32 54.62 -8.01 -1.59
N PRO A 33 53.83 -7.01 -2.03
CA PRO A 33 52.83 -6.38 -1.19
C PRO A 33 51.62 -7.31 -0.97
N THR A 34 51.10 -7.33 0.25
CA THR A 34 49.81 -8.00 0.56
C THR A 34 48.65 -7.09 0.17
N VAL A 35 47.70 -7.60 -0.63
CA VAL A 35 46.58 -6.82 -1.22
C VAL A 35 45.19 -7.31 -0.81
N ASN A 36 44.84 -7.24 0.47
CA ASN A 36 43.57 -7.77 1.00
C ASN A 36 42.51 -6.68 1.33
N LYS A 37 42.92 -5.47 1.75
CA LYS A 37 42.03 -4.45 2.34
C LYS A 37 40.79 -4.13 1.49
N LYS A 38 40.98 -3.83 0.19
CA LYS A 38 39.86 -3.50 -0.72
C LYS A 38 38.93 -4.69 -0.96
N ALA A 39 39.47 -5.90 -1.02
CA ALA A 39 38.65 -7.10 -1.24
C ALA A 39 37.75 -7.37 -0.03
N THR A 40 38.29 -7.25 1.19
CA THR A 40 37.51 -7.35 2.43
C THR A 40 36.37 -6.34 2.47
N ALA A 41 36.66 -5.05 2.20
CA ALA A 41 35.63 -4.01 2.23
C ALA A 41 34.49 -4.26 1.22
N ARG A 42 34.80 -4.72 0.00
CA ARG A 42 33.77 -5.07 -1.01
C ARG A 42 32.89 -6.24 -0.57
N ASN A 43 33.48 -7.26 0.06
CA ASN A 43 32.72 -8.39 0.57
C ASN A 43 31.75 -7.95 1.68
N GLU A 44 32.22 -7.11 2.61
CA GLU A 44 31.38 -6.60 3.71
C GLU A 44 30.21 -5.75 3.18
N ILE A 45 30.44 -4.88 2.20
CA ILE A 45 29.37 -4.10 1.56
C ILE A 45 28.40 -5.00 0.81
N THR A 46 28.88 -6.06 0.17
CA THR A 46 28.00 -7.06 -0.47
C THR A 46 27.08 -7.71 0.57
N THR A 47 27.60 -8.05 1.76
CA THR A 47 26.78 -8.54 2.88
C THR A 47 25.76 -7.49 3.34
N ILE A 48 26.17 -6.22 3.49
CA ILE A 48 25.28 -5.12 3.87
C ILE A 48 24.15 -4.96 2.86
N LEU A 49 24.46 -4.93 1.55
CA LEU A 49 23.47 -4.85 0.48
C LEU A 49 22.49 -6.03 0.54
N ASN A 50 22.98 -7.26 0.65
CA ASN A 50 22.10 -8.44 0.69
C ASN A 50 21.15 -8.43 1.89
N ASN A 51 21.62 -7.97 3.06
CA ASN A 51 20.77 -7.78 4.23
C ASN A 51 19.73 -6.69 3.98
N LYS A 52 20.15 -5.60 3.32
CA LYS A 52 19.28 -4.47 3.04
C LYS A 52 18.17 -4.83 2.04
N LEU A 53 18.48 -5.55 0.98
CA LEU A 53 17.50 -6.04 0.00
C LEU A 53 16.47 -6.96 0.69
N GLN A 54 16.90 -7.84 1.59
CA GLN A 54 15.96 -8.65 2.38
C GLN A 54 15.03 -7.80 3.26
N ALA A 55 15.55 -6.76 3.91
CA ALA A 55 14.75 -5.84 4.71
C ALA A 55 13.75 -5.04 3.85
N ILE A 56 14.14 -4.63 2.63
CA ILE A 56 13.23 -4.00 1.66
C ILE A 56 12.07 -4.95 1.31
N GLN A 57 12.38 -6.22 1.00
CA GLN A 57 11.36 -7.21 0.67
C GLN A 57 10.40 -7.50 1.83
N ALA A 58 10.89 -7.43 3.06
CA ALA A 58 10.10 -7.59 4.27
C ALA A 58 9.29 -6.34 4.68
N THR A 59 9.38 -5.24 3.92
CA THR A 59 8.64 -4.01 4.26
C THR A 59 7.13 -4.26 4.16
N PRO A 60 6.39 -4.12 5.27
CA PRO A 60 4.95 -4.35 5.29
C PRO A 60 4.23 -3.27 4.47
N ASP A 61 3.09 -3.63 3.91
CA ASP A 61 2.22 -2.77 3.08
C ASP A 61 2.84 -2.18 1.81
N ALA A 62 4.15 -2.26 1.61
CA ALA A 62 4.82 -1.83 0.39
C ALA A 62 4.38 -2.70 -0.81
N THR A 63 4.05 -2.04 -1.92
CA THR A 63 3.78 -2.73 -3.19
C THR A 63 5.09 -3.21 -3.82
N THR A 64 4.96 -4.08 -4.82
CA THR A 64 6.10 -4.59 -5.59
C THR A 64 6.88 -3.44 -6.23
N GLU A 65 6.20 -2.45 -6.79
CA GLU A 65 6.79 -1.27 -7.42
C GLU A 65 7.55 -0.41 -6.41
N GLU A 66 6.98 -0.17 -5.23
CA GLU A 66 7.64 0.59 -4.15
C GLU A 66 8.90 -0.12 -3.64
N LYS A 67 8.88 -1.46 -3.56
CA LYS A 67 10.05 -2.27 -3.21
C LYS A 67 11.11 -2.25 -4.31
N GLN A 68 10.72 -2.41 -5.58
CA GLN A 68 11.64 -2.36 -6.71
C GLN A 68 12.36 -1.02 -6.83
N ALA A 69 11.66 0.09 -6.58
CA ALA A 69 12.27 1.41 -6.55
C ALA A 69 13.37 1.49 -5.47
N ALA A 70 13.10 0.98 -4.26
CA ALA A 70 14.09 0.92 -3.19
C ALA A 70 15.25 -0.05 -3.48
N ASP A 71 14.97 -1.22 -4.09
CA ASP A 71 16.03 -2.16 -4.50
C ASP A 71 16.97 -1.49 -5.52
N ALA A 72 16.44 -0.75 -6.49
CA ALA A 72 17.22 -0.03 -7.48
C ALA A 72 18.08 1.07 -6.84
N GLU A 73 17.53 1.80 -5.87
CA GLU A 73 18.27 2.81 -5.10
C GLU A 73 19.40 2.19 -4.28
N ALA A 74 19.14 1.09 -3.56
CA ALA A 74 20.17 0.37 -2.78
C ALA A 74 21.30 -0.17 -3.67
N ASN A 75 20.97 -0.73 -4.84
CA ASN A 75 21.97 -1.18 -5.81
C ASN A 75 22.78 -0.01 -6.40
N THR A 76 22.15 1.15 -6.58
CA THR A 76 22.84 2.38 -7.02
C THR A 76 23.86 2.84 -5.99
N GLU A 77 23.49 2.87 -4.70
CA GLU A 77 24.41 3.22 -3.61
C GLU A 77 25.56 2.21 -3.48
N ASN A 78 25.28 0.92 -3.65
CA ASN A 78 26.33 -0.09 -3.72
C ASN A 78 27.29 0.15 -4.90
N GLY A 79 26.77 0.50 -6.08
CA GLY A 79 27.60 0.84 -7.24
C GLY A 79 28.57 2.00 -6.97
N LYS A 80 28.07 3.07 -6.33
CA LYS A 80 28.90 4.21 -5.89
C LYS A 80 29.98 3.78 -4.90
N ALA A 81 29.63 2.90 -3.95
CA ALA A 81 30.54 2.39 -2.95
C ALA A 81 31.71 1.57 -3.56
N ILE A 82 31.40 0.67 -4.50
CA ILE A 82 32.41 -0.13 -5.20
C ILE A 82 33.39 0.78 -5.97
N GLN A 83 32.89 1.84 -6.60
CA GLN A 83 33.72 2.83 -7.29
C GLN A 83 34.62 3.59 -6.30
N ALA A 84 34.08 4.04 -5.16
CA ALA A 84 34.86 4.74 -4.13
C ALA A 84 35.99 3.86 -3.56
N ILE A 85 35.72 2.58 -3.26
CA ILE A 85 36.76 1.64 -2.80
C ILE A 85 37.80 1.36 -3.89
N ALA A 86 37.38 1.28 -5.16
CA ALA A 86 38.33 1.11 -6.25
C ALA A 86 39.30 2.30 -6.35
N ALA A 87 38.78 3.53 -6.20
CA ALA A 87 39.53 4.78 -6.27
C ALA A 87 40.41 5.06 -5.03
N ALA A 88 40.07 4.49 -3.86
CA ALA A 88 40.82 4.67 -2.61
C ALA A 88 42.32 4.34 -2.75
N THR A 89 43.21 5.18 -2.22
CA THR A 89 44.67 5.02 -2.32
C THR A 89 45.32 4.60 -1.02
N THR A 90 44.64 4.85 0.11
CA THR A 90 45.09 4.47 1.44
C THR A 90 44.10 3.51 2.11
N ASN A 91 44.54 2.86 3.19
CA ASN A 91 43.63 2.03 4.00
C ASN A 91 42.54 2.89 4.67
N ALA A 92 42.84 4.14 5.03
CA ALA A 92 41.88 5.06 5.62
C ALA A 92 40.79 5.44 4.60
N ASP A 93 41.17 5.71 3.35
CA ASP A 93 40.21 5.99 2.26
C ASP A 93 39.25 4.81 2.05
N VAL A 94 39.75 3.56 2.16
CA VAL A 94 38.91 2.35 2.05
C VAL A 94 37.93 2.26 3.22
N ASP A 95 38.38 2.54 4.44
CA ASP A 95 37.54 2.51 5.64
C ASP A 95 36.46 3.60 5.60
N GLU A 96 36.80 4.80 5.15
CA GLU A 96 35.86 5.90 4.96
C GLU A 96 34.83 5.57 3.87
N ALA A 97 35.28 5.10 2.70
CA ALA A 97 34.38 4.69 1.62
C ALA A 97 33.40 3.60 2.07
N LYS A 98 33.87 2.63 2.87
CA LYS A 98 33.03 1.59 3.46
C LYS A 98 32.01 2.17 4.43
N ALA A 99 32.42 3.04 5.36
CA ALA A 99 31.52 3.64 6.34
C ALA A 99 30.41 4.47 5.67
N ASN A 100 30.78 5.26 4.66
CA ASN A 100 29.82 6.05 3.88
C ASN A 100 28.84 5.14 3.11
N ALA A 101 29.33 4.05 2.53
CA ALA A 101 28.50 3.07 1.84
C ALA A 101 27.49 2.38 2.77
N GLU A 102 27.95 1.95 3.94
CA GLU A 102 27.09 1.34 4.96
C GLU A 102 25.96 2.29 5.36
N ALA A 103 26.27 3.56 5.62
CA ALA A 103 25.27 4.57 5.94
C ALA A 103 24.28 4.79 4.78
N ALA A 104 24.76 4.97 3.55
CA ALA A 104 23.93 5.24 2.38
C ALA A 104 23.00 4.06 2.04
N ILE A 105 23.52 2.83 1.99
CA ILE A 105 22.73 1.63 1.72
C ILE A 105 21.68 1.43 2.82
N ASN A 106 22.06 1.59 4.09
CA ASN A 106 21.12 1.41 5.20
C ASN A 106 20.03 2.48 5.27
N ALA A 107 20.25 3.67 4.69
CA ALA A 107 19.25 4.73 4.65
C ALA A 107 18.10 4.48 3.65
N VAL A 108 18.29 3.61 2.66
CA VAL A 108 17.28 3.34 1.63
C VAL A 108 16.04 2.67 2.23
N THR A 109 14.83 3.14 1.94
CA THR A 109 13.59 2.50 2.42
C THR A 109 12.49 2.58 1.36
N PRO A 110 11.64 1.55 1.21
CA PRO A 110 10.46 1.66 0.34
C PRO A 110 9.55 2.79 0.79
N LYS A 111 9.00 3.54 -0.17
CA LYS A 111 8.04 4.60 0.08
C LYS A 111 6.63 4.02 0.07
N VAL A 112 6.12 3.64 1.23
CA VAL A 112 4.82 2.97 1.36
C VAL A 112 3.67 3.98 1.32
N VAL A 113 3.07 4.18 0.14
CA VAL A 113 2.03 5.21 -0.06
C VAL A 113 0.81 4.71 -0.81
N LYS A 114 0.95 3.75 -1.74
CA LYS A 114 -0.12 3.35 -2.66
C LYS A 114 -1.35 2.81 -1.91
N LYS A 115 -1.15 1.86 -0.99
CA LYS A 115 -2.25 1.26 -0.21
C LYS A 115 -2.93 2.26 0.71
N GLN A 116 -2.16 3.16 1.33
CA GLN A 116 -2.71 4.16 2.25
C GLN A 116 -3.61 5.14 1.49
N ALA A 117 -3.14 5.67 0.36
CA ALA A 117 -3.94 6.56 -0.46
C ALA A 117 -5.26 5.92 -0.93
N ALA A 118 -5.23 4.63 -1.31
CA ALA A 118 -6.43 3.91 -1.69
C ALA A 118 -7.42 3.73 -0.51
N LYS A 119 -6.93 3.46 0.70
CA LYS A 119 -7.77 3.36 1.91
C LYS A 119 -8.40 4.71 2.28
N ASP A 120 -7.66 5.80 2.12
CA ASP A 120 -8.18 7.15 2.38
C ASP A 120 -9.32 7.52 1.41
N GLU A 121 -9.22 7.12 0.14
CA GLU A 121 -10.32 7.29 -0.83
C GLU A 121 -11.58 6.49 -0.41
N ILE A 122 -11.42 5.28 0.11
CA ILE A 122 -12.53 4.46 0.62
C ILE A 122 -13.19 5.13 1.84
N ASP A 123 -12.40 5.72 2.75
CA ASP A 123 -12.93 6.45 3.91
C ASP A 123 -13.75 7.68 3.51
N GLN A 124 -13.28 8.44 2.53
CA GLN A 124 -14.04 9.58 1.99
C GLN A 124 -15.35 9.12 1.36
N LEU A 125 -15.33 8.01 0.62
CA LEU A 125 -16.51 7.47 -0.02
C LEU A 125 -17.53 6.92 1.00
N GLN A 126 -17.06 6.30 2.10
CA GLN A 126 -17.93 5.87 3.21
C GLN A 126 -18.72 7.05 3.79
N VAL A 127 -18.07 8.18 4.04
CA VAL A 127 -18.72 9.39 4.57
C VAL A 127 -19.78 9.90 3.60
N ALA A 128 -19.45 9.98 2.31
CA ALA A 128 -20.38 10.41 1.28
C ALA A 128 -21.60 9.48 1.19
N GLN A 129 -21.38 8.16 1.14
CA GLN A 129 -22.46 7.17 1.02
C GLN A 129 -23.34 7.14 2.27
N THR A 130 -22.76 7.32 3.47
CA THR A 130 -23.52 7.47 4.71
C THR A 130 -24.51 8.63 4.63
N SER A 131 -24.09 9.77 4.04
CA SER A 131 -24.97 10.91 3.83
C SER A 131 -26.10 10.60 2.84
N VAL A 132 -25.80 9.89 1.74
CA VAL A 132 -26.81 9.45 0.75
C VAL A 132 -27.88 8.58 1.42
N ILE A 133 -27.47 7.55 2.16
CA ILE A 133 -28.38 6.64 2.86
C ILE A 133 -29.24 7.40 3.87
N ASN A 134 -28.64 8.26 4.70
CA ASN A 134 -29.36 9.01 5.73
C ASN A 134 -30.37 10.01 5.15
N ASN A 135 -30.08 10.57 3.98
CA ASN A 135 -30.94 11.54 3.31
C ASN A 135 -32.05 10.92 2.47
N ASP A 136 -32.10 9.60 2.31
CA ASP A 136 -33.19 8.93 1.60
C ASP A 136 -34.52 9.15 2.33
N GLN A 137 -35.44 9.89 1.70
CA GLN A 137 -36.75 10.22 2.28
C GLN A 137 -37.77 9.09 2.12
N ASN A 138 -37.51 8.11 1.25
CA ASN A 138 -38.38 6.98 0.99
C ASN A 138 -38.12 5.82 1.94
N ALA A 139 -36.94 5.76 2.55
CA ALA A 139 -36.59 4.76 3.56
C ALA A 139 -37.11 5.13 4.96
N THR A 140 -37.41 4.11 5.78
CA THR A 140 -37.56 4.25 7.23
C THR A 140 -36.20 4.28 7.93
N ASN A 141 -36.20 4.53 9.23
CA ASN A 141 -34.96 4.52 10.02
C ASN A 141 -34.35 3.12 10.09
N GLU A 142 -35.19 2.08 10.20
CA GLU A 142 -34.75 0.68 10.25
C GLU A 142 -34.12 0.25 8.91
N GLU A 143 -34.72 0.67 7.78
CA GLU A 143 -34.17 0.42 6.45
C GLU A 143 -32.83 1.14 6.23
N LYS A 144 -32.68 2.35 6.75
CA LYS A 144 -31.41 3.10 6.74
C LYS A 144 -30.34 2.42 7.59
N GLU A 145 -30.68 2.03 8.81
CA GLU A 145 -29.75 1.35 9.72
C GLU A 145 -29.23 0.04 9.12
N ALA A 146 -30.10 -0.73 8.46
CA ALA A 146 -29.70 -1.94 7.74
C ALA A 146 -28.70 -1.62 6.61
N ALA A 147 -28.94 -0.58 5.82
CA ALA A 147 -28.01 -0.16 4.76
C ALA A 147 -26.68 0.38 5.30
N ILE A 148 -26.68 1.07 6.44
CA ILE A 148 -25.44 1.53 7.09
C ILE A 148 -24.58 0.33 7.54
N GLN A 149 -25.20 -0.74 8.06
CA GLN A 149 -24.48 -1.97 8.40
C GLN A 149 -23.91 -2.67 7.15
N GLN A 150 -24.67 -2.73 6.06
CA GLN A 150 -24.17 -3.23 4.77
C GLN A 150 -23.00 -2.39 4.24
N LEU A 151 -23.08 -1.06 4.37
CA LEU A 151 -22.03 -0.13 3.97
C LEU A 151 -20.75 -0.37 4.77
N ALA A 152 -20.85 -0.54 6.10
CA ALA A 152 -19.71 -0.83 6.95
C ALA A 152 -19.01 -2.15 6.55
N THR A 153 -19.78 -3.14 6.12
CA THR A 153 -19.26 -4.42 5.60
C THR A 153 -18.53 -4.21 4.28
N ALA A 154 -19.15 -3.51 3.32
CA ALA A 154 -18.53 -3.20 2.02
C ALA A 154 -17.22 -2.40 2.16
N VAL A 155 -17.16 -1.45 3.09
CA VAL A 155 -15.94 -0.69 3.42
C VAL A 155 -14.85 -1.60 3.98
N THR A 156 -15.20 -2.47 4.92
CA THR A 156 -14.25 -3.40 5.55
C THR A 156 -13.66 -4.34 4.50
N ASP A 157 -14.51 -4.91 3.63
CA ASP A 157 -14.08 -5.80 2.56
C ASP A 157 -13.17 -5.07 1.55
N ALA A 158 -13.51 -3.84 1.17
CA ALA A 158 -12.68 -3.01 0.30
C ALA A 158 -11.27 -2.79 0.89
N LYS A 159 -11.19 -2.39 2.17
CA LYS A 159 -9.91 -2.16 2.85
C LYS A 159 -9.08 -3.44 3.02
N ASN A 160 -9.74 -4.56 3.27
CA ASN A 160 -9.07 -5.87 3.35
C ASN A 160 -8.49 -6.27 1.99
N ASN A 161 -9.24 -6.10 0.91
CA ASN A 161 -8.78 -6.40 -0.44
C ASN A 161 -7.59 -5.50 -0.85
N ILE A 162 -7.63 -4.21 -0.53
CA ILE A 162 -6.50 -3.28 -0.75
C ILE A 162 -5.26 -3.74 0.04
N THR A 163 -5.45 -4.18 1.29
CA THR A 163 -4.35 -4.68 2.13
C THR A 163 -3.72 -5.95 1.55
N ALA A 164 -4.56 -6.85 1.03
CA ALA A 164 -4.13 -8.12 0.43
C ALA A 164 -3.42 -7.97 -0.93
N ALA A 165 -3.66 -6.88 -1.66
CA ALA A 165 -3.02 -6.64 -2.95
C ALA A 165 -1.48 -6.54 -2.83
N THR A 166 -0.76 -7.07 -3.82
CA THR A 166 0.71 -7.17 -3.81
C THR A 166 1.42 -6.13 -4.65
N ASP A 167 0.72 -5.54 -5.61
CA ASP A 167 1.24 -4.58 -6.58
C ASP A 167 0.26 -3.41 -6.76
N ASP A 168 0.72 -2.35 -7.42
CA ASP A 168 -0.06 -1.14 -7.63
C ASP A 168 -1.38 -1.39 -8.37
N ASN A 169 -1.36 -2.28 -9.38
CA ASN A 169 -2.53 -2.60 -10.19
C ASN A 169 -3.60 -3.38 -9.39
N GLY A 170 -3.16 -4.30 -8.52
CA GLY A 170 -4.01 -5.01 -7.60
C GLY A 170 -4.64 -4.07 -6.58
N VAL A 171 -3.90 -3.07 -6.10
CA VAL A 171 -4.45 -2.01 -5.23
C VAL A 171 -5.53 -1.22 -5.96
N ASP A 172 -5.27 -0.79 -7.20
CA ASP A 172 -6.25 -0.04 -7.99
C ASP A 172 -7.51 -0.87 -8.29
N THR A 173 -7.34 -2.13 -8.66
CA THR A 173 -8.46 -3.06 -8.91
C THR A 173 -9.30 -3.27 -7.65
N ALA A 174 -8.66 -3.52 -6.51
CA ALA A 174 -9.36 -3.70 -5.23
C ALA A 174 -10.10 -2.44 -4.79
N LYS A 175 -9.48 -1.27 -4.99
CA LYS A 175 -10.08 0.04 -4.71
C LYS A 175 -11.32 0.25 -5.57
N ASP A 176 -11.23 0.05 -6.88
CA ASP A 176 -12.35 0.29 -7.81
C ASP A 176 -13.53 -0.67 -7.55
N ALA A 177 -13.24 -1.95 -7.28
CA ALA A 177 -14.26 -2.90 -6.85
C ALA A 177 -14.94 -2.47 -5.54
N GLY A 178 -14.14 -2.00 -4.57
CA GLY A 178 -14.64 -1.46 -3.31
C GLY A 178 -15.54 -0.23 -3.50
N LYS A 179 -15.14 0.71 -4.37
CA LYS A 179 -15.92 1.91 -4.69
C LYS A 179 -17.28 1.55 -5.27
N ASN A 180 -17.32 0.61 -6.21
CA ASN A 180 -18.56 0.13 -6.81
C ASN A 180 -19.49 -0.51 -5.78
N SER A 181 -18.96 -1.38 -4.90
CA SER A 181 -19.74 -2.03 -3.84
C SER A 181 -20.35 -0.99 -2.87
N ILE A 182 -19.54 -0.05 -2.42
CA ILE A 182 -19.98 1.05 -1.53
C ILE A 182 -21.07 1.89 -2.18
N GLN A 183 -20.85 2.37 -3.42
CA GLN A 183 -21.82 3.21 -4.14
C GLN A 183 -23.14 2.50 -4.44
N SER A 184 -23.12 1.17 -4.56
CA SER A 184 -24.33 0.36 -4.78
C SER A 184 -25.15 0.14 -3.52
N THR A 185 -24.62 0.45 -2.33
CA THR A 185 -25.30 0.20 -1.06
C THR A 185 -26.35 1.27 -0.78
N GLN A 186 -27.62 0.86 -0.73
CA GLN A 186 -28.78 1.75 -0.56
C GLN A 186 -29.80 1.13 0.40
N PRO A 187 -30.62 1.92 1.11
CA PRO A 187 -31.70 1.39 1.93
C PRO A 187 -32.75 0.66 1.08
N ALA A 188 -33.35 -0.39 1.64
CA ALA A 188 -34.61 -0.90 1.12
C ALA A 188 -35.66 0.23 1.29
N THR A 189 -36.47 0.55 0.28
CA THR A 189 -37.49 1.62 0.37
C THR A 189 -38.90 1.03 0.28
N ALA A 190 -39.09 -0.15 0.88
CA ALA A 190 -40.27 -0.98 0.70
C ALA A 190 -41.38 -0.61 1.68
N VAL A 191 -41.05 -0.22 2.91
CA VAL A 191 -42.06 0.01 3.96
C VAL A 191 -42.97 1.19 3.60
N LYS A 192 -42.42 2.36 3.28
CA LYS A 192 -43.23 3.54 2.92
C LYS A 192 -43.97 3.36 1.59
N SER A 193 -43.41 2.63 0.64
CA SER A 193 -44.05 2.40 -0.67
C SER A 193 -45.22 1.43 -0.55
N ASN A 194 -45.05 0.33 0.21
CA ASN A 194 -46.14 -0.60 0.51
C ASN A 194 -47.28 0.06 1.26
N ALA A 195 -46.99 0.85 2.30
CA ALA A 195 -48.03 1.56 3.06
C ALA A 195 -48.84 2.53 2.18
N LYS A 196 -48.19 3.25 1.25
CA LYS A 196 -48.89 4.11 0.27
C LYS A 196 -49.82 3.29 -0.63
N ASN A 197 -49.34 2.15 -1.13
CA ASN A 197 -50.14 1.24 -1.97
C ASN A 197 -51.35 0.67 -1.22
N GLU A 198 -51.22 0.36 0.07
CA GLU A 198 -52.33 -0.13 0.92
C GLU A 198 -53.39 0.97 1.12
N VAL A 199 -52.98 2.21 1.36
CA VAL A 199 -53.91 3.36 1.46
C VAL A 199 -54.66 3.57 0.13
N ASP A 200 -53.97 3.46 -1.00
CA ASP A 200 -54.58 3.62 -2.33
C ASP A 200 -55.61 2.51 -2.63
N GLN A 201 -55.33 1.27 -2.21
CA GLN A 201 -56.27 0.16 -2.30
C GLN A 201 -57.49 0.34 -1.39
N ALA A 202 -57.29 0.86 -0.17
CA ALA A 202 -58.40 1.15 0.74
C ALA A 202 -59.34 2.23 0.17
N VAL A 203 -58.79 3.29 -0.42
CA VAL A 203 -59.57 4.33 -1.11
C VAL A 203 -60.38 3.75 -2.27
N THR A 204 -59.74 2.91 -3.09
CA THR A 204 -60.40 2.24 -4.22
C THR A 204 -61.58 1.38 -3.74
N THR A 205 -61.36 0.59 -2.68
CA THR A 205 -62.37 -0.28 -2.08
C THR A 205 -63.54 0.54 -1.51
N GLN A 206 -63.25 1.62 -0.79
CA GLN A 206 -64.29 2.49 -0.22
C GLN A 206 -65.13 3.18 -1.30
N ASN A 207 -64.50 3.62 -2.39
CA ASN A 207 -65.20 4.24 -3.51
C ASN A 207 -66.16 3.25 -4.22
N GLN A 208 -65.77 1.99 -4.36
CA GLN A 208 -66.65 0.93 -4.88
C GLN A 208 -67.84 0.66 -3.94
N ALA A 209 -67.62 0.65 -2.63
CA ALA A 209 -68.71 0.51 -1.65
C ALA A 209 -69.70 1.69 -1.73
N ILE A 210 -69.19 2.92 -1.89
CA ILE A 210 -70.03 4.12 -2.09
C ILE A 210 -70.84 4.00 -3.39
N ASP A 211 -70.24 3.56 -4.49
CA ASP A 211 -70.94 3.36 -5.77
C ASP A 211 -72.09 2.35 -5.66
N ASN A 212 -71.87 1.30 -4.89
CA ASN A 212 -72.85 0.24 -4.67
C ASN A 212 -73.93 0.59 -3.63
N THR A 213 -73.86 1.77 -2.99
CA THR A 213 -74.86 2.19 -2.01
C THR A 213 -76.20 2.48 -2.69
N THR A 214 -77.23 1.71 -2.32
CA THR A 214 -78.60 1.87 -2.82
C THR A 214 -79.33 2.99 -2.08
N GLY A 215 -80.19 3.74 -2.78
CA GLY A 215 -80.95 4.86 -2.19
C GLY A 215 -80.20 6.19 -2.11
N ALA A 216 -78.90 6.23 -2.41
CA ALA A 216 -78.11 7.46 -2.52
C ALA A 216 -78.13 8.03 -3.96
N THR A 217 -78.21 9.36 -4.07
CA THR A 217 -78.09 10.10 -5.33
C THR A 217 -76.65 10.13 -5.85
N THR A 218 -76.46 10.49 -7.12
CA THR A 218 -75.13 10.66 -7.71
C THR A 218 -74.34 11.76 -7.01
N GLU A 219 -75.00 12.86 -6.66
CA GLU A 219 -74.42 14.00 -5.95
C GLU A 219 -73.91 13.60 -4.57
N GLU A 220 -74.69 12.83 -3.79
CA GLU A 220 -74.28 12.33 -2.47
C GLU A 220 -73.09 11.37 -2.58
N LYS A 221 -73.07 10.48 -3.59
CA LYS A 221 -71.93 9.57 -3.83
C LYS A 221 -70.66 10.33 -4.17
N ASN A 222 -70.74 11.30 -5.09
CA ASN A 222 -69.59 12.11 -5.48
C ASN A 222 -69.07 12.94 -4.31
N ALA A 223 -69.95 13.58 -3.53
CA ALA A 223 -69.56 14.32 -2.33
C ALA A 223 -68.85 13.43 -1.30
N THR A 224 -69.29 12.18 -1.14
CA THR A 224 -68.67 11.22 -0.21
C THR A 224 -67.30 10.76 -0.72
N LYS A 225 -67.13 10.49 -2.02
CA LYS A 225 -65.84 10.15 -2.63
C LYS A 225 -64.81 11.28 -2.48
N ASP A 226 -65.25 12.53 -2.62
CA ASP A 226 -64.41 13.70 -2.35
C ASP A 226 -63.92 13.74 -0.90
N LEU A 227 -64.77 13.36 0.06
CA LEU A 227 -64.36 13.25 1.47
C LEU A 227 -63.33 12.13 1.70
N VAL A 228 -63.46 11.00 1.00
CA VAL A 228 -62.47 9.91 1.03
C VAL A 228 -61.11 10.39 0.51
N LEU A 229 -61.08 11.13 -0.60
CA LEU A 229 -59.84 11.70 -1.15
C LEU A 229 -59.22 12.73 -0.19
N LYS A 230 -60.03 13.63 0.39
CA LYS A 230 -59.55 14.58 1.41
C LYS A 230 -58.98 13.88 2.64
N ALA A 231 -59.57 12.76 3.06
CA ALA A 231 -59.07 11.96 4.18
C ALA A 231 -57.69 11.34 3.85
N LYS A 232 -57.50 10.81 2.63
CA LYS A 232 -56.20 10.31 2.13
C LYS A 232 -55.13 11.41 2.18
N GLU A 233 -55.43 12.57 1.59
CA GLU A 233 -54.48 13.69 1.52
C GLU A 233 -54.06 14.21 2.89
N LYS A 234 -55.00 14.23 3.85
CA LYS A 234 -54.73 14.61 5.24
C LYS A 234 -53.75 13.62 5.90
N HIS A 235 -53.86 12.33 5.61
CA HIS A 235 -52.98 11.31 6.19
C HIS A 235 -51.55 11.33 5.62
N ILE A 236 -51.38 11.63 4.33
CA ILE A 236 -50.06 11.62 3.67
C ILE A 236 -49.17 12.82 4.08
N LYS A 237 -49.76 13.96 4.49
CA LYS A 237 -49.00 15.18 4.85
C LYS A 237 -48.36 15.16 6.26
N ILE A 238 -48.64 14.14 7.07
CA ILE A 238 -48.22 14.08 8.49
C ILE A 238 -47.07 13.07 8.71
N SER A 239 -46.71 12.29 7.68
CA SER A 239 -45.78 11.15 7.72
C SER A 239 -44.61 11.30 6.76
#